data_AF-A0A2I2FKA4-F1
#
_entry.id   AF-A0A2I2FKA4-F1
#
_cell.length_a   1.000
_cell.length_b   1.000
_cell.length_c   1.000
_cell.angle_alpha   90.00
_cell.angle_beta   90.00
_cell.angle_gamma   90.00
#
_symmetry.space_group_name_H-M   'P 1'
#
loop_
_entity.id
_entity.type
_entity.pdbx_description
1 polymer ?
#
loop_
_entity_poly.entity_id
_entity_poly.type
_entity_poly.pdbx_seq_one_letter_code
_entity_poly.pdbx_strand_id
1 'polypeptide(L)'
;METPDLSLPPTCPPLGAFENYNMDDAAFALYTLVDLPPSSLSELTTLVNSEWITSPDVPPLVLLPDRYNFTGQPLRAVLDAHVALDKDITPRDDNPDVEGNLHWFPSAFIVVTDVDWATRGLLFVYLDDRDDEGEGLDAESRSLEKFFFRAQDAYPFLGSVSYGDSTLCQAKEEHAIE
;
A
#
# COMPACT_ATOMS: atom_id res chain seq x y z
N MET A 1 24.03 -8.72 -7.71
CA MET A 1 23.13 -8.02 -6.77
C MET A 1 22.45 -9.11 -5.97
N GLU A 2 22.44 -8.99 -4.64
CA GLU A 2 21.72 -9.93 -3.79
C GLU A 2 20.22 -9.69 -3.94
N THR A 3 19.44 -10.76 -4.08
CA THR A 3 17.98 -10.67 -4.17
C THR A 3 17.44 -10.19 -2.83
N PRO A 4 16.55 -9.18 -2.79
CA PRO A 4 15.97 -8.72 -1.54
C PRO A 4 15.25 -9.85 -0.79
N ASP A 5 15.36 -9.87 0.53
CA ASP A 5 14.58 -10.79 1.37
C ASP A 5 13.14 -10.28 1.45
N LEU A 6 12.24 -10.99 0.79
CA LEU A 6 10.81 -10.67 0.73
C LEU A 6 9.99 -11.41 1.80
N SER A 7 10.60 -12.03 2.80
CA SER A 7 9.87 -12.77 3.84
C SER A 7 8.97 -11.85 4.66
N LEU A 8 7.74 -12.31 4.92
CA LEU A 8 6.77 -11.64 5.78
C LEU A 8 6.62 -12.42 7.09
N PRO A 9 6.29 -11.76 8.22
CA PRO A 9 5.89 -12.48 9.42
C PRO A 9 4.62 -13.30 9.16
N PRO A 10 4.39 -14.38 9.93
CA PRO A 10 3.23 -15.24 9.75
C PRO A 10 1.89 -14.53 10.08
N THR A 11 1.94 -13.47 10.87
CA THR A 11 0.77 -12.66 11.26
C THR A 11 1.09 -11.19 11.09
N CYS A 12 0.08 -10.38 10.81
CA CYS A 12 0.23 -8.93 10.72
C CYS A 12 0.60 -8.35 12.09
N PRO A 13 1.58 -7.43 12.18
CA PRO A 13 1.78 -6.63 13.38
C PRO A 13 0.52 -5.80 13.69
N PRO A 14 0.29 -5.42 14.96
CA PRO A 14 -0.85 -4.59 15.32
C PRO A 14 -0.94 -3.32 14.48
N LEU A 15 -1.97 -3.27 13.62
CA LEU A 15 -2.38 -2.06 12.94
C LEU A 15 -3.15 -1.16 13.92
N GLY A 16 -3.27 0.13 13.63
CA GLY A 16 -4.18 0.98 14.38
C GLY A 16 -5.62 0.46 14.30
N ALA A 17 -6.40 0.69 15.36
CA ALA A 17 -7.85 0.53 15.28
C ALA A 17 -8.40 1.66 14.40
N PHE A 18 -8.66 1.35 13.13
CA PHE A 18 -9.11 2.32 12.13
C PHE A 18 -10.61 2.23 11.83
N GLU A 19 -11.38 1.49 12.64
CA GLU A 19 -12.80 1.18 12.38
C GLU A 19 -13.68 2.43 12.21
N ASN A 20 -13.32 3.54 12.87
CA ASN A 20 -14.05 4.81 12.81
C ASN A 20 -13.35 5.88 11.94
N TYR A 21 -12.40 5.52 11.09
CA TYR A 21 -11.69 6.48 10.23
C TYR A 21 -12.10 6.35 8.77
N ASN A 22 -12.17 7.47 8.06
CA ASN A 22 -12.40 7.49 6.63
C ASN A 22 -11.06 7.23 5.89
N MET A 23 -11.11 6.35 4.87
CA MET A 23 -9.97 5.93 4.05
C MET A 23 -10.11 6.32 2.56
N ASP A 24 -11.17 7.03 2.18
CA ASP A 24 -11.51 7.36 0.78
C ASP A 24 -10.40 8.18 0.11
N ASP A 25 -9.72 9.03 0.90
CA ASP A 25 -8.64 9.91 0.45
C ASP A 25 -7.24 9.38 0.86
N ALA A 26 -7.15 8.14 1.36
CA ALA A 26 -5.90 7.59 1.85
C ALA A 26 -4.98 7.13 0.70
N ALA A 27 -3.73 7.55 0.72
CA ALA A 27 -2.75 7.18 -0.28
C ALA A 27 -2.06 5.85 0.05
N PHE A 28 -1.73 5.06 -0.98
CA PHE A 28 -0.84 3.91 -0.84
C PHE A 28 0.60 4.37 -0.70
N ALA A 29 1.31 3.85 0.30
CA ALA A 29 2.73 4.14 0.50
C ALA A 29 3.60 3.36 -0.49
N LEU A 30 4.56 4.03 -1.12
CA LEU A 30 5.56 3.42 -2.00
C LEU A 30 6.94 3.40 -1.33
N TYR A 31 7.53 2.21 -1.25
CA TYR A 31 8.87 1.98 -0.69
C TYR A 31 9.82 1.36 -1.72
N THR A 32 11.11 1.37 -1.41
CA THR A 32 12.15 0.78 -2.27
C THR A 32 13.10 -0.10 -1.45
N LEU A 33 13.34 -1.34 -1.87
CA LEU A 33 14.38 -2.24 -1.32
C LEU A 33 15.67 -2.22 -2.15
N VAL A 34 15.64 -1.53 -3.29
CA VAL A 34 16.76 -1.33 -4.20
C VAL A 34 17.01 0.15 -4.41
N ASP A 35 18.25 0.49 -4.74
CA ASP A 35 18.62 1.87 -5.01
C ASP A 35 18.09 2.28 -6.40
N LEU A 36 17.02 3.07 -6.42
CA LEU A 36 16.46 3.63 -7.64
C LEU A 36 17.03 5.01 -7.92
N PRO A 37 17.53 5.28 -9.14
CA PRO A 37 17.88 6.63 -9.55
C PRO A 37 16.68 7.58 -9.38
N PRO A 38 16.89 8.84 -8.96
CA PRO A 38 15.82 9.81 -8.79
C PRO A 38 14.93 9.99 -10.03
N SER A 39 15.51 9.89 -11.23
CA SER A 39 14.76 9.94 -12.49
C SER A 39 13.79 8.77 -12.66
N SER A 40 14.23 7.55 -12.29
CA SER A 40 13.41 6.35 -12.39
C SER A 40 12.31 6.34 -11.32
N LEU A 41 12.61 6.83 -10.11
CA LEU A 41 11.61 7.03 -9.07
C LEU A 41 10.56 8.07 -9.46
N SER A 42 10.98 9.19 -10.06
CA SER A 42 10.07 10.21 -10.59
C SER A 42 9.20 9.68 -11.72
N GLU A 43 9.77 8.87 -12.62
CA GLU A 43 9.04 8.21 -13.70
C GLU A 43 7.99 7.25 -13.14
N LEU A 44 8.38 6.39 -12.20
CA LEU A 44 7.48 5.45 -11.53
C LEU A 44 6.33 6.17 -10.82
N THR A 45 6.63 7.16 -9.99
CA THR A 45 5.61 7.93 -9.25
C THR A 45 4.66 8.68 -10.17
N THR A 46 5.16 9.20 -11.31
CA THR A 46 4.32 9.81 -12.33
C THR A 46 3.42 8.77 -12.99
N LEU A 47 3.96 7.60 -13.34
CA LEU A 47 3.23 6.52 -14.00
C LEU A 47 2.09 5.98 -13.14
N VAL A 48 2.38 5.64 -11.88
CA VAL A 48 1.34 5.03 -11.00
C VAL A 48 0.21 5.99 -10.66
N ASN A 49 0.44 7.30 -10.79
CA ASN A 49 -0.56 8.36 -10.56
C ASN A 49 -1.11 8.96 -11.86
N SER A 50 -0.69 8.53 -13.05
CA SER A 50 -0.90 9.31 -14.29
C SER A 50 -2.37 9.47 -14.69
N GLU A 51 -3.18 8.47 -14.39
CA GLU A 51 -4.61 8.43 -14.69
C GLU A 51 -5.49 8.77 -13.46
N TRP A 52 -4.87 9.02 -12.30
CA TRP A 52 -5.58 9.48 -11.11
C TRP A 52 -6.07 10.92 -11.29
N ILE A 53 -7.11 11.31 -10.54
CA ILE A 53 -7.65 12.66 -10.58
C ILE A 53 -6.55 13.63 -10.14
N THR A 54 -6.01 14.38 -11.10
CA THR A 54 -5.01 15.43 -10.86
C THR A 54 -5.71 16.76 -10.55
N SER A 55 -6.52 16.77 -9.49
CA SER A 55 -7.05 18.01 -8.91
C SER A 55 -6.15 18.41 -7.74
N PRO A 56 -5.86 19.72 -7.52
CA PRO A 56 -5.15 20.16 -6.31
C PRO A 56 -5.86 19.77 -5.01
N ASP A 57 -7.15 19.45 -5.07
CA ASP A 57 -7.98 19.08 -3.93
C ASP A 57 -8.04 17.56 -3.68
N VAL A 58 -7.45 16.74 -4.56
CA VAL A 58 -7.44 15.27 -4.42
C VAL A 58 -6.00 14.80 -4.21
N PRO A 59 -5.69 14.12 -3.09
CA PRO A 59 -4.36 13.60 -2.86
C PRO A 59 -3.99 12.54 -3.93
N PRO A 60 -2.71 12.42 -4.30
CA PRO A 60 -2.26 11.36 -5.19
C PRO A 60 -2.57 9.97 -4.60
N LEU A 61 -2.93 9.04 -5.47
CA LEU A 61 -3.23 7.65 -5.09
C LEU A 61 -2.02 6.95 -4.46
N VAL A 62 -0.82 7.28 -4.91
CA VAL A 62 0.44 6.72 -4.41
C VAL A 62 1.39 7.84 -4.01
N LEU A 63 1.90 7.77 -2.78
CA LEU A 63 2.83 8.75 -2.23
C LEU A 63 4.09 8.07 -1.65
N LEU A 64 5.20 8.82 -1.64
CA LEU A 64 6.42 8.41 -0.97
C LEU A 64 6.38 8.92 0.49
N PRO A 65 6.46 8.05 1.50
CA PRO A 65 6.62 8.50 2.88
C PRO A 65 8.01 9.12 3.09
N ASP A 66 8.18 9.90 4.17
CA ASP A 66 9.44 10.55 4.54
C ASP A 66 10.64 9.59 4.54
N ARG A 67 10.39 8.36 5.01
CA ARG A 67 11.32 7.24 4.93
C ARG A 67 10.80 6.20 3.95
N TYR A 68 11.14 6.34 2.68
CA TYR A 68 10.76 5.41 1.62
C TYR A 68 11.89 4.47 1.15
N ASN A 69 13.16 4.82 1.39
CA ASN A 69 14.32 4.05 0.90
C ASN A 69 14.85 3.08 1.98
N PHE A 70 14.78 1.79 1.65
CA PHE A 70 15.20 0.65 2.46
C PHE A 70 16.20 -0.24 1.70
N THR A 71 17.03 0.38 0.85
CA THR A 71 18.05 -0.34 0.07
C THR A 71 18.88 -1.28 0.94
N GLY A 72 18.91 -2.57 0.56
CA GLY A 72 19.67 -3.61 1.26
C GLY A 72 19.06 -4.08 2.59
N GLN A 73 17.86 -3.63 2.94
CA GLN A 73 17.09 -4.12 4.09
C GLN A 73 16.10 -5.21 3.65
N PRO A 74 15.63 -6.06 4.58
CA PRO A 74 14.54 -7.00 4.29
C PRO A 74 13.19 -6.28 4.20
N LEU A 75 12.22 -6.90 3.52
CA LEU A 75 10.84 -6.43 3.44
C LEU A 75 10.20 -6.18 4.82
N ARG A 76 10.59 -6.97 5.82
CA ARG A 76 10.16 -6.76 7.21
C ARG A 76 10.47 -5.36 7.74
N ALA A 77 11.59 -4.75 7.34
CA ALA A 77 11.92 -3.39 7.78
C ALA A 77 10.97 -2.34 7.18
N VAL A 78 10.45 -2.59 5.97
CA VAL A 78 9.42 -1.77 5.34
C VAL A 78 8.09 -1.94 6.07
N LEU A 79 7.71 -3.17 6.39
CA LEU A 79 6.49 -3.45 7.16
C LEU A 79 6.51 -2.74 8.52
N ASP A 80 7.61 -2.86 9.27
CA ASP A 80 7.76 -2.18 10.56
C ASP A 80 7.63 -0.65 10.42
N ALA A 81 8.18 -0.08 9.34
CA ALA A 81 8.08 1.34 9.04
C ALA A 81 6.67 1.76 8.61
N HIS A 82 5.96 0.92 7.86
CA HIS A 82 4.59 1.19 7.43
C HIS A 82 3.60 1.12 8.59
N VAL A 83 3.75 0.14 9.49
CA VAL A 83 2.97 0.04 10.73
C VAL A 83 3.21 1.25 11.64
N ALA A 84 4.45 1.75 11.66
CA ALA A 84 4.84 2.95 12.39
C ALA A 84 4.61 4.25 11.61
N LEU A 85 4.11 4.19 10.37
CA LEU A 85 3.89 5.36 9.55
C LEU A 85 2.91 6.28 10.26
N ASP A 86 3.17 7.58 10.19
CA ASP A 86 2.40 8.55 10.94
C ASP A 86 0.92 8.35 10.64
N LYS A 87 0.14 8.16 11.70
CA LYS A 87 -1.32 8.08 11.62
C LYS A 87 -1.82 9.50 11.55
N ASP A 88 -1.39 10.18 10.49
CA ASP A 88 -1.58 11.60 10.27
C ASP A 88 -3.07 11.81 9.97
N ILE A 89 -3.83 11.86 11.06
CA ILE A 89 -5.28 11.93 11.09
C ILE A 89 -5.65 13.39 10.98
N THR A 90 -6.44 13.71 9.97
CA THR A 90 -7.09 15.01 9.90
C THR A 90 -8.47 14.89 10.57
N PRO A 91 -8.73 15.56 11.70
CA PRO A 91 -10.04 15.55 12.33
C PRO A 91 -11.12 16.07 11.38
N ARG A 92 -12.31 15.49 11.49
CA ARG A 92 -13.48 15.92 10.74
C ARG A 92 -14.54 16.44 11.69
N ASP A 93 -15.12 17.59 11.35
CA ASP A 93 -16.23 18.19 12.10
C ASP A 93 -17.60 17.90 11.44
N ASP A 94 -17.62 17.31 10.26
CA ASP A 94 -18.82 17.12 9.43
C ASP A 94 -19.56 15.81 9.68
N ASN A 95 -18.91 14.81 10.29
CA ASN A 95 -19.54 13.53 10.66
C ASN A 95 -19.09 13.09 12.07
N PRO A 96 -19.99 13.09 13.08
CA PRO A 96 -19.64 12.72 14.45
C PRO A 96 -19.31 11.23 14.64
N ASP A 97 -19.64 10.38 13.66
CA ASP A 97 -19.37 8.94 13.69
C ASP A 97 -18.00 8.59 13.06
N VAL A 98 -17.27 9.59 12.52
CA VAL A 98 -15.94 9.41 11.91
C VAL A 98 -14.92 10.25 12.66
N GLU A 99 -13.92 9.60 13.26
CA GLU A 99 -12.87 10.24 14.08
C GLU A 99 -11.93 11.13 13.25
N GLY A 100 -11.76 10.84 11.96
CA GLY A 100 -11.01 11.67 11.02
C GLY A 100 -10.72 10.96 9.69
N ASN A 101 -9.97 11.64 8.82
CA ASN A 101 -9.45 11.07 7.58
C ASN A 101 -8.05 10.50 7.79
N LEU A 102 -7.79 9.29 7.30
CA LEU A 102 -6.44 8.75 7.18
C LEU A 102 -5.73 9.33 5.96
N HIS A 103 -4.48 9.71 6.13
CA HIS A 103 -3.61 10.08 5.02
C HIS A 103 -3.03 8.85 4.29
N TRP A 104 -2.79 7.75 5.02
CA TRP A 104 -2.15 6.56 4.48
C TRP A 104 -3.05 5.34 4.57
N PHE A 105 -3.06 4.53 3.52
CA PHE A 105 -3.79 3.27 3.49
C PHE A 105 -3.11 2.27 4.43
N PRO A 106 -3.78 1.82 5.51
CA PRO A 106 -3.08 1.13 6.61
C PRO A 106 -2.86 -0.36 6.38
N SER A 107 -3.68 -0.99 5.53
CA SER A 107 -3.69 -2.44 5.33
C SER A 107 -2.94 -2.88 4.08
N ALA A 108 -2.37 -1.96 3.31
CA ALA A 108 -1.63 -2.29 2.10
C ALA A 108 -0.61 -1.22 1.69
N PHE A 109 0.48 -1.65 1.06
CA PHE A 109 1.54 -0.78 0.54
C PHE A 109 2.28 -1.42 -0.63
N ILE A 110 3.07 -0.60 -1.33
CA ILE A 110 3.79 -0.98 -2.55
C ILE A 110 5.30 -0.93 -2.30
N VAL A 111 6.04 -1.88 -2.86
CA VAL A 111 7.49 -1.98 -2.72
C VAL A 111 8.15 -2.24 -4.07
N VAL A 112 9.16 -1.44 -4.39
CA VAL A 112 10.06 -1.71 -5.52
C VAL A 112 11.17 -2.64 -5.08
N THR A 113 11.26 -3.82 -5.69
CA THR A 113 12.24 -4.86 -5.34
C THR A 113 13.33 -5.04 -6.40
N ASP A 114 13.20 -4.41 -7.57
CA ASP A 114 14.13 -4.52 -8.69
C ASP A 114 14.22 -3.19 -9.43
N VAL A 115 15.42 -2.86 -9.94
CA VAL A 115 15.65 -1.66 -10.75
C VAL A 115 14.91 -1.73 -12.09
N ASP A 116 14.69 -2.94 -12.60
CA ASP A 116 13.94 -3.22 -13.82
C ASP A 116 12.43 -3.38 -13.53
N TRP A 117 11.89 -2.58 -12.61
CA TRP A 117 10.48 -2.61 -12.16
C TRP A 117 9.48 -2.52 -13.31
N ALA A 118 9.82 -1.86 -14.42
CA ALA A 118 8.95 -1.76 -15.59
C ALA A 118 8.67 -3.13 -16.23
N THR A 119 9.59 -4.09 -16.07
CA THR A 119 9.45 -5.46 -16.56
C THR A 119 9.09 -6.44 -15.45
N ARG A 120 9.69 -6.27 -14.26
CA ARG A 120 9.52 -7.15 -13.11
C ARG A 120 8.25 -6.89 -12.30
N GLY A 121 7.64 -5.73 -12.48
CA GLY A 121 6.51 -5.27 -11.70
C GLY A 121 6.91 -4.70 -10.34
N LEU A 122 5.88 -4.33 -9.60
CA LEU A 122 5.94 -3.80 -8.24
C LEU A 122 5.37 -4.86 -7.29
N LEU A 123 5.94 -4.96 -6.10
CA LEU A 123 5.41 -5.85 -5.07
C LEU A 123 4.31 -5.12 -4.30
N PHE A 124 3.10 -5.66 -4.31
CA PHE A 124 2.01 -5.24 -3.44
C PHE A 124 1.99 -6.13 -2.20
N VAL A 125 1.98 -5.52 -1.01
CA VAL A 125 1.86 -6.22 0.27
C VAL A 125 0.58 -5.77 0.93
N TYR A 126 -0.21 -6.71 1.43
CA TYR A 126 -1.54 -6.41 1.95
C TYR A 126 -1.98 -7.38 3.04
N LEU A 127 -2.93 -6.93 3.86
CA LEU A 127 -3.63 -7.76 4.83
C LEU A 127 -4.68 -8.62 4.14
N ASP A 128 -4.63 -9.93 4.33
CA ASP A 128 -5.63 -10.85 3.83
C ASP A 128 -7.02 -10.48 4.39
N ASP A 129 -7.92 -10.08 3.50
CA ASP A 129 -9.24 -9.55 3.81
C ASP A 129 -10.38 -10.52 3.48
N ARG A 130 -10.07 -11.81 3.27
CA ARG A 130 -11.09 -12.84 3.16
C ARG A 130 -11.87 -12.93 4.47
N ASP A 131 -13.19 -12.75 4.40
CA ASP A 131 -14.11 -13.08 5.48
C ASP A 131 -14.07 -14.61 5.69
N ASP A 132 -13.33 -15.05 6.70
CA ASP A 132 -13.66 -16.28 7.38
C ASP A 132 -15.00 -16.09 8.10
N GLU A 133 -15.97 -16.98 7.81
CA GLU A 133 -17.41 -16.87 8.12
C GLU A 133 -17.80 -16.80 9.63
N GLY A 134 -17.03 -16.18 10.51
CA GLY A 134 -17.43 -16.01 11.90
C GLY A 134 -16.46 -15.19 12.73
N GLU A 135 -17.02 -14.11 13.28
CA GLU A 135 -16.47 -13.28 14.37
C GLU A 135 -15.42 -12.25 13.89
N GLY A 136 -15.53 -11.01 14.37
CA GLY A 136 -14.61 -9.94 14.02
C GLY A 136 -13.17 -10.32 14.36
N LEU A 137 -12.35 -10.51 13.32
CA LEU A 137 -10.97 -10.94 13.48
C LEU A 137 -10.07 -9.72 13.43
N ASP A 138 -9.54 -9.39 14.61
CA ASP A 138 -8.48 -8.41 14.84
C ASP A 138 -7.42 -8.52 13.73
N ALA A 139 -6.92 -7.38 13.23
CA ALA A 139 -5.90 -7.38 12.18
C ALA A 139 -4.67 -8.25 12.53
N GLU A 140 -4.39 -8.42 13.83
CA GLU A 140 -3.30 -9.25 14.37
C GLU A 140 -3.47 -10.76 14.13
N SER A 141 -4.69 -11.26 13.89
CA SER A 141 -4.93 -12.67 13.55
C SER A 141 -4.89 -12.94 12.05
N ARG A 142 -4.82 -11.89 11.22
CA ARG A 142 -4.82 -12.00 9.76
C ARG A 142 -3.41 -12.17 9.21
N SER A 143 -3.32 -12.91 8.11
CA SER A 143 -2.06 -13.15 7.40
C SER A 143 -1.73 -11.96 6.50
N LEU A 144 -0.43 -11.68 6.34
CA LEU A 144 0.03 -10.76 5.31
C LEU A 144 0.33 -11.55 4.03
N GLU A 145 -0.23 -11.07 2.94
CA GLU A 145 -0.05 -11.63 1.61
C GLU A 145 0.70 -10.64 0.72
N LYS A 146 1.24 -11.15 -0.39
CA LYS A 146 1.92 -10.31 -1.37
C LYS A 146 1.82 -10.89 -2.78
N PHE A 147 1.81 -10.02 -3.78
CA PHE A 147 1.90 -10.39 -5.18
C PHE A 147 2.58 -9.30 -5.99
N PHE A 148 3.10 -9.66 -7.17
CA PHE A 148 3.63 -8.69 -8.12
C PHE A 148 2.53 -8.24 -9.08
N PHE A 149 2.54 -6.97 -9.46
CA PHE A 149 1.66 -6.42 -10.49
C PHE A 149 2.45 -5.47 -11.40
N ARG A 150 1.93 -5.18 -12.60
CA ARG A 150 2.60 -4.24 -13.51
C ARG A 150 2.37 -2.81 -13.08
N ALA A 151 3.40 -1.97 -13.14
CA ALA A 151 3.28 -0.56 -12.81
C ALA A 151 2.25 0.19 -13.68
N GLN A 152 2.04 -0.25 -14.94
CA GLN A 152 1.03 0.32 -15.84
C GLN A 152 -0.40 -0.01 -15.42
N ASP A 153 -0.59 -1.10 -14.65
CA ASP A 153 -1.90 -1.53 -14.17
C ASP A 153 -2.22 -0.89 -12.80
N ALA A 154 -1.34 -0.04 -12.25
CA ALA A 154 -1.47 0.54 -10.92
C ALA A 154 -2.76 1.35 -10.74
N TYR A 155 -3.09 2.23 -11.68
CA TYR A 155 -4.29 3.06 -11.57
C TYR A 155 -5.60 2.25 -11.49
N PRO A 156 -5.94 1.38 -12.48
CA PRO A 156 -7.20 0.64 -12.43
C PRO A 156 -7.27 -0.31 -11.23
N PHE A 157 -6.14 -0.90 -10.83
CA PHE A 157 -6.04 -1.75 -9.65
C PHE A 157 -6.26 -0.95 -8.35
N LEU A 158 -5.37 0.00 -8.05
CA LEU A 158 -5.37 0.72 -6.78
C LEU A 158 -6.60 1.62 -6.65
N GLY A 159 -7.11 2.16 -7.75
CA GLY A 159 -8.36 2.90 -7.78
C GLY A 159 -9.56 2.02 -7.39
N SER A 160 -9.65 0.80 -7.95
CA SER A 160 -10.70 -0.16 -7.60
C SER A 160 -10.69 -0.51 -6.12
N VAL A 161 -9.50 -0.73 -5.53
CA VAL A 161 -9.35 -0.96 -4.09
C VAL A 161 -9.74 0.28 -3.29
N SER A 162 -9.27 1.47 -3.70
CA SER A 162 -9.54 2.73 -2.99
C SER A 162 -11.02 3.10 -2.98
N TYR A 163 -11.76 2.83 -4.06
CA TYR A 163 -13.20 3.08 -4.14
C TYR A 163 -14.05 1.97 -3.50
N GLY A 164 -13.42 0.87 -3.06
CA GLY A 164 -14.13 -0.29 -2.50
C GLY A 164 -14.85 -1.15 -3.54
N ASP A 165 -14.49 -1.02 -4.82
CA ASP A 165 -15.05 -1.83 -5.92
C ASP A 165 -14.48 -3.26 -5.94
N SER A 166 -13.29 -3.47 -5.36
CA SER A 166 -12.60 -4.76 -5.27
C SER A 166 -11.92 -4.95 -3.92
N THR A 167 -11.99 -6.17 -3.39
CA THR A 167 -11.23 -6.57 -2.19
C THR A 167 -9.76 -6.78 -2.53
N LEU A 168 -8.87 -6.71 -1.54
CA LEU A 168 -7.44 -6.90 -1.76
C LEU A 168 -7.14 -8.32 -2.28
N CYS A 169 -7.90 -9.32 -1.83
CA CYS A 169 -7.80 -10.67 -2.34
C CYS A 169 -8.30 -10.84 -3.78
N GLN A 170 -9.42 -10.20 -4.14
CA GLN A 170 -9.87 -10.20 -5.55
C GLN A 170 -8.85 -9.54 -6.45
N ALA A 171 -8.26 -8.44 -6.01
CA ALA A 171 -7.26 -7.74 -6.80
C ALA A 171 -6.00 -8.58 -7.08
N LYS A 172 -5.60 -9.48 -6.15
CA LYS A 172 -4.55 -10.48 -6.42
C LYS A 172 -4.93 -11.40 -7.58
N GLU A 173 -6.17 -11.88 -7.63
CA GLU A 173 -6.64 -12.78 -8.69
C GLU A 173 -6.66 -12.10 -10.06
N GLU A 174 -6.94 -10.79 -10.09
CA GLU A 174 -7.09 -10.01 -11.32
C GLU A 174 -5.78 -9.44 -11.86
N HIS A 175 -4.85 -9.05 -10.98
CA HIS A 175 -3.68 -8.24 -11.35
C HIS A 175 -2.34 -8.93 -11.11
N ALA A 176 -2.30 -10.10 -10.45
CA ALA A 176 -1.04 -10.78 -10.19
C ALA A 176 -0.33 -11.20 -11.49
N ILE A 177 0.98 -10.99 -11.53
CA ILE A 177 1.86 -11.49 -12.58
C ILE A 177 2.79 -12.58 -12.04
N GLU A 178 3.16 -13.51 -12.92
CA GLU A 178 4.11 -14.61 -12.64
C GLU A 178 5.58 -14.16 -12.64
#